data_AF-X0R6F1-F1
#
_entry.id   AF-X0R6F1-F1
#
_cell.length_a   1.000
_cell.length_b   1.000
_cell.length_c   1.000
_cell.angle_alpha   90.00
_cell.angle_beta   90.00
_cell.angle_gamma   90.00
#
_symmetry.space_group_name_H-M   'P 1'
#
loop_
_entity.id
_entity.type
_entity.pdbx_description
1 polymer ?
#
loop_
_entity_poly.entity_id
_entity_poly.type
_entity_poly.pdbx_seq_one_letter_code
_entity_poly.pdbx_strand_id
1 'polypeptide(L)'
;MSIEEIRRLITTHAHKEDLGLPGVRINRITDPTQPTPSIAEPILAFSMQGAKRIALADRVYDQVPGTFMTVAVDLPITGHYVRASRAEPYLGFALELRSSSIAELLVEAASGLPGILKPPPPGISINPATPEMLDAVARLLALIERPVDAPVLAPLLEREILWRVLSGPAGPTVRQIGLSDSSLTYIGRAIRHLVPTHSNRYRSRNWHS
;
A
#
# COMPACT_ATOMS: atom_id res chain seq x y z
N MET A 1 -18.57 -7.49 -8.17
CA MET A 1 -19.39 -6.83 -7.14
C MET A 1 -18.58 -5.74 -6.44
N SER A 2 -17.40 -6.03 -5.88
CA SER A 2 -16.62 -5.07 -5.08
C SER A 2 -16.15 -3.81 -5.83
N ILE A 3 -15.73 -3.90 -7.10
CA ILE A 3 -15.31 -2.71 -7.87
C ILE A 3 -16.46 -1.73 -8.13
N GLU A 4 -17.68 -2.23 -8.32
CA GLU A 4 -18.84 -1.38 -8.57
C GLU A 4 -19.26 -0.63 -7.31
N GLU A 5 -19.18 -1.30 -6.16
CA GLU A 5 -19.42 -0.65 -4.87
C GLU A 5 -18.37 0.43 -4.57
N ILE A 6 -17.10 0.18 -4.88
CA ILE A 6 -16.07 1.21 -4.78
C ILE A 6 -16.40 2.42 -5.68
N ARG A 7 -16.81 2.20 -6.93
CA ARG A 7 -17.19 3.28 -7.84
C ARG A 7 -18.36 4.09 -7.30
N ARG A 8 -19.38 3.43 -6.74
CA ARG A 8 -20.53 4.09 -6.09
C ARG A 8 -20.08 4.97 -4.93
N LEU A 9 -19.24 4.43 -4.04
CA LEU A 9 -18.72 5.14 -2.88
C LEU A 9 -17.88 6.36 -3.28
N ILE A 10 -16.97 6.21 -4.25
CA ILE A 10 -16.17 7.34 -4.76
C ILE A 10 -17.07 8.39 -5.39
N THR A 11 -18.02 7.98 -6.23
CA THR A 11 -18.93 8.91 -6.92
C THR A 11 -19.76 9.73 -5.95
N THR A 12 -20.24 9.08 -4.87
CA THR A 12 -21.04 9.72 -3.83
C THR A 12 -20.21 10.65 -2.96
N HIS A 13 -19.02 10.24 -2.53
CA HIS A 13 -18.31 10.91 -1.42
C HIS A 13 -17.08 11.73 -1.83
N ALA A 14 -16.65 11.72 -3.11
CA ALA A 14 -15.45 12.44 -3.54
C ALA A 14 -15.51 13.99 -3.44
N HIS A 15 -16.67 14.54 -3.09
CA HIS A 15 -16.82 15.97 -2.80
C HIS A 15 -16.47 16.33 -1.34
N LYS A 16 -16.31 15.35 -0.46
CA LYS A 16 -16.00 15.56 0.96
C LYS A 16 -14.51 15.83 1.15
N GLU A 17 -14.19 16.81 1.99
CA GLU A 17 -12.81 17.12 2.41
C GLU A 17 -12.30 16.09 3.44
N ASP A 18 -13.16 15.69 4.37
CA ASP A 18 -12.86 14.68 5.38
C ASP A 18 -13.75 13.45 5.19
N LEU A 19 -13.11 12.28 5.12
CA LEU A 19 -13.76 10.98 4.97
C LEU A 19 -13.92 10.25 6.31
N GLY A 20 -13.34 10.78 7.41
CA GLY A 20 -13.24 10.07 8.69
C GLY A 20 -12.29 8.87 8.63
N LEU A 21 -11.42 8.81 7.61
CA LEU A 21 -10.49 7.71 7.33
C LEU A 21 -9.07 8.27 7.11
N PRO A 22 -8.24 8.40 8.16
CA PRO A 22 -6.93 9.03 8.06
C PRO A 22 -5.99 8.38 7.03
N GLY A 23 -5.49 9.15 6.07
CA GLY A 23 -4.60 8.67 4.99
C GLY A 23 -5.31 8.03 3.81
N VAL A 24 -6.64 7.93 3.85
CA VAL A 24 -7.47 7.57 2.70
C VAL A 24 -7.82 8.82 1.90
N ARG A 25 -7.65 8.73 0.60
CA ARG A 25 -8.07 9.75 -0.37
C ARG A 25 -8.92 9.09 -1.45
N ILE A 26 -9.97 9.77 -1.87
CA ILE A 26 -10.75 9.39 -3.06
C ILE A 26 -10.84 10.58 -3.99
N ASN A 27 -10.88 10.34 -5.29
CA ASN A 27 -10.99 11.42 -6.27
C ASN A 27 -11.88 11.04 -7.44
N ARG A 28 -12.65 12.04 -7.90
CA ARG A 28 -13.47 11.99 -9.10
C ARG A 28 -13.05 13.12 -10.02
N ILE A 29 -12.57 12.77 -11.21
CA ILE A 29 -12.11 13.73 -12.21
C ILE A 29 -12.95 13.56 -13.47
N THR A 30 -13.54 14.63 -13.98
CA THR A 30 -14.50 14.59 -15.10
C THR A 30 -13.90 15.02 -16.43
N ASP A 31 -12.64 15.43 -16.47
CA ASP A 31 -12.01 15.98 -17.65
C ASP A 31 -10.53 15.57 -17.68
N PRO A 32 -9.92 15.31 -18.86
CA PRO A 32 -8.49 15.08 -18.95
C PRO A 32 -7.73 16.29 -18.45
N THR A 33 -6.56 16.05 -17.83
CA THR A 33 -5.73 17.14 -17.30
C THR A 33 -4.46 17.29 -18.11
N GLN A 34 -3.84 18.48 -18.04
CA GLN A 34 -2.49 18.65 -18.56
C GLN A 34 -1.47 17.91 -17.69
N PRO A 35 -0.34 17.47 -18.26
CA PRO A 35 0.80 16.93 -17.50
C PRO A 35 1.32 17.96 -16.48
N THR A 36 1.29 17.60 -15.20
CA THR A 36 1.74 18.48 -14.11
C THR A 36 2.88 17.81 -13.31
N PRO A 37 4.02 18.47 -13.13
CA PRO A 37 5.09 18.00 -12.25
C PRO A 37 4.68 18.04 -10.77
N SER A 38 5.07 17.03 -9.99
CA SER A 38 4.84 16.95 -8.55
C SER A 38 5.78 15.94 -7.88
N ILE A 39 5.92 16.01 -6.56
CA ILE A 39 6.52 14.92 -5.78
C ILE A 39 5.41 13.95 -5.38
N ALA A 40 5.57 12.67 -5.73
CA ALA A 40 4.71 11.61 -5.22
C ALA A 40 5.31 11.02 -3.95
N GLU A 41 4.61 11.20 -2.84
CA GLU A 41 4.89 10.54 -1.56
C GLU A 41 4.50 9.05 -1.60
N PRO A 42 4.98 8.22 -0.66
CA PRO A 42 4.61 6.82 -0.55
C PRO A 42 3.09 6.59 -0.52
N ILE A 43 2.57 5.96 -1.57
CA ILE A 43 1.13 5.81 -1.78
C ILE A 43 0.81 4.50 -2.49
N LEU A 44 -0.29 3.88 -2.07
CA LEU A 44 -1.00 2.84 -2.80
C LEU A 44 -2.23 3.46 -3.46
N ALA A 45 -2.23 3.60 -4.78
CA ALA A 45 -3.33 4.21 -5.53
C ALA A 45 -4.02 3.18 -6.43
N PHE A 46 -5.34 3.21 -6.52
CA PHE A 46 -6.16 2.34 -7.35
C PHE A 46 -6.93 3.16 -8.39
N SER A 47 -7.07 2.61 -9.60
CA SER A 47 -7.96 3.16 -10.63
C SER A 47 -9.16 2.24 -10.82
N MET A 48 -10.37 2.75 -10.55
CA MET A 48 -11.62 2.00 -10.66
C MET A 48 -12.34 2.31 -11.97
N GLN A 49 -12.12 3.50 -12.52
CA GLN A 49 -12.61 3.97 -13.80
C GLN A 49 -11.66 5.04 -14.36
N GLY A 50 -11.66 5.23 -15.67
CA GLY A 50 -10.75 6.15 -16.35
C GLY A 50 -9.30 5.67 -16.36
N ALA A 51 -8.36 6.53 -16.71
CA ALA A 51 -6.93 6.21 -16.63
C ALA A 51 -6.09 7.42 -16.28
N LYS A 52 -5.01 7.17 -15.55
CA LYS A 52 -3.99 8.14 -15.18
C LYS A 52 -2.64 7.72 -15.78
N ARG A 53 -1.91 8.67 -16.33
CA ARG A 53 -0.54 8.48 -16.82
C ARG A 53 0.43 9.19 -15.90
N ILE A 54 1.52 8.51 -15.56
CA ILE A 54 2.60 9.03 -14.74
C ILE A 54 3.92 8.81 -15.47
N ALA A 55 4.74 9.85 -15.57
CA ALA A 55 6.09 9.77 -16.09
C ALA A 55 7.11 9.97 -14.95
N LEU A 56 8.16 9.16 -14.96
CA LEU A 56 9.32 9.25 -14.09
C LEU A 56 10.56 9.08 -14.96
N ALA A 57 11.37 10.13 -15.08
CA ALA A 57 12.49 10.20 -16.02
C ALA A 57 12.07 9.78 -17.45
N ASP A 58 12.67 8.73 -18.00
CA ASP A 58 12.42 8.17 -19.33
C ASP A 58 11.27 7.13 -19.35
N ARG A 59 10.65 6.84 -18.20
CA ARG A 59 9.63 5.80 -18.07
C ARG A 59 8.24 6.40 -17.94
N VAL A 60 7.29 5.75 -18.61
CA VAL A 60 5.86 6.08 -18.55
C VAL A 60 5.09 4.90 -17.99
N TYR A 61 4.20 5.20 -17.05
CA TYR A 61 3.36 4.26 -16.32
C TYR A 61 1.90 4.62 -16.56
N ASP A 62 1.15 3.71 -17.20
CA ASP A 62 -0.28 3.87 -17.43
C ASP A 62 -1.07 3.07 -16.39
N GLN A 63 -1.78 3.79 -15.53
CA GLN A 63 -2.70 3.22 -14.57
C GLN A 63 -4.11 3.19 -15.15
N VAL A 64 -4.59 1.98 -15.41
CA VAL A 64 -5.89 1.70 -16.05
C VAL A 64 -6.87 1.08 -15.04
N PRO A 65 -8.18 1.00 -15.35
CA PRO A 65 -9.17 0.46 -14.42
C PRO A 65 -8.83 -0.97 -13.99
N GLY A 66 -9.05 -1.28 -12.71
CA GLY A 66 -8.75 -2.58 -12.12
C GLY A 66 -7.28 -2.78 -11.76
N THR A 67 -6.44 -1.75 -11.86
CA THR A 67 -5.03 -1.79 -11.44
C THR A 67 -4.79 -0.96 -10.19
N PHE A 68 -3.77 -1.34 -9.44
CA PHE A 68 -3.19 -0.52 -8.38
C PHE A 68 -1.74 -0.20 -8.70
N MET A 69 -1.32 0.96 -8.22
CA MET A 69 0.03 1.49 -8.33
C MET A 69 0.59 1.71 -6.94
N THR A 70 1.86 1.37 -6.75
CA THR A 70 2.60 1.65 -5.52
C THR A 70 3.74 2.60 -5.81
N VAL A 71 3.86 3.66 -5.02
CA VAL A 71 5.05 4.51 -4.93
C VAL A 71 5.69 4.26 -3.57
N ALA A 72 6.98 3.92 -3.54
CA ALA A 72 7.67 3.48 -2.32
C ALA A 72 8.61 4.52 -1.69
N VAL A 73 8.93 5.59 -2.41
CA VAL A 73 9.79 6.67 -1.95
C VAL A 73 9.30 7.95 -2.59
N ASP A 74 9.76 9.10 -2.09
CA ASP A 74 9.48 10.38 -2.74
C ASP A 74 10.09 10.40 -4.13
N LEU A 75 9.23 10.52 -5.15
CA LEU A 75 9.66 10.51 -6.55
C LEU A 75 9.18 11.76 -7.29
N PRO A 76 10.06 12.45 -8.03
CA PRO A 76 9.64 13.52 -8.92
C PRO A 76 8.94 12.91 -10.12
N ILE A 77 7.63 13.11 -10.21
CA ILE A 77 6.81 12.57 -11.29
C ILE A 77 6.11 13.69 -12.07
N THR A 78 5.73 13.38 -13.30
CA THR A 78 4.75 14.18 -14.05
C THR A 78 3.49 13.35 -14.23
N GLY A 79 2.36 13.80 -13.69
CA GLY A 79 1.11 13.06 -13.70
C GLY A 79 -0.01 13.78 -14.45
N HIS A 80 -0.90 13.03 -15.09
CA HIS A 80 -2.17 13.57 -15.61
C HIS A 80 -3.23 12.47 -15.83
N TYR A 81 -4.49 12.88 -15.88
CA TYR A 81 -5.59 12.01 -16.26
C TYR A 81 -5.73 12.01 -17.77
N VAL A 82 -5.59 10.84 -18.39
CA VAL A 82 -5.65 10.65 -19.86
C VAL A 82 -7.02 10.18 -20.34
N ARG A 83 -7.80 9.53 -19.48
CA ARG A 83 -9.18 9.13 -19.75
C ARG A 83 -10.07 9.53 -18.59
N ALA A 84 -10.84 10.59 -18.79
CA ALA A 84 -11.85 11.10 -17.89
C ALA A 84 -12.85 11.92 -18.71
N SER A 85 -14.15 11.74 -18.44
CA SER A 85 -15.22 12.57 -19.02
C SER A 85 -16.36 12.73 -18.00
N ARG A 86 -17.33 13.61 -18.27
CA ARG A 86 -18.52 13.71 -17.40
C ARG A 86 -19.36 12.43 -17.38
N ALA A 87 -19.44 11.72 -18.50
CA ALA A 87 -20.16 10.46 -18.63
C ALA A 87 -19.38 9.29 -17.99
N GLU A 88 -18.06 9.29 -18.17
CA GLU A 88 -17.15 8.27 -17.62
C GLU A 88 -15.99 8.97 -16.89
N PRO A 89 -16.20 9.44 -15.65
CA PRO A 89 -15.15 10.11 -14.89
C PRO A 89 -14.02 9.14 -14.51
N TYR A 90 -12.82 9.67 -14.28
CA TYR A 90 -11.81 8.93 -13.53
C TYR A 90 -12.27 8.80 -12.08
N LEU A 91 -12.20 7.58 -11.54
CA LEU A 91 -12.53 7.27 -10.15
C LEU A 91 -11.33 6.57 -9.52
N GLY A 92 -10.72 7.22 -8.53
CA GLY A 92 -9.56 6.68 -7.83
C GLY A 92 -9.73 6.65 -6.32
N PHE A 93 -9.01 5.71 -5.74
CA PHE A 93 -8.80 5.56 -4.30
C PHE A 93 -7.29 5.56 -4.05
N ALA A 94 -6.84 6.14 -2.96
CA ALA A 94 -5.46 6.11 -2.56
C ALA A 94 -5.35 5.94 -1.04
N LEU A 95 -4.38 5.14 -0.62
CA LEU A 95 -4.03 4.88 0.77
C LEU A 95 -2.56 5.26 0.98
N GLU A 96 -2.32 6.14 1.95
CA GLU A 96 -0.98 6.51 2.42
C GLU A 96 -0.21 5.28 2.89
N LEU A 97 1.04 5.14 2.45
CA LEU A 97 1.90 4.05 2.87
C LEU A 97 2.85 4.51 3.98
N ARG A 98 2.44 4.27 5.22
CA ARG A 98 3.23 4.64 6.42
C ARG A 98 4.33 3.62 6.68
N SER A 99 5.55 4.12 6.85
CA SER A 99 6.72 3.28 7.11
C SER A 99 6.60 2.49 8.42
N SER A 100 5.99 3.06 9.46
CA SER A 100 5.70 2.38 10.73
C SER A 100 4.78 1.16 10.54
N SER A 101 3.63 1.35 9.90
CA SER A 101 2.66 0.27 9.65
C SER A 101 3.25 -0.86 8.79
N ILE A 102 4.08 -0.51 7.80
CA ILE A 102 4.78 -1.50 6.98
C ILE A 102 5.83 -2.23 7.80
N ALA A 103 6.63 -1.52 8.61
CA ALA A 103 7.66 -2.13 9.44
C ALA A 103 7.05 -3.11 10.47
N GLU A 104 5.94 -2.75 11.11
CA GLU A 104 5.19 -3.63 12.02
C GLU A 104 4.79 -4.94 11.33
N LEU A 105 4.14 -4.86 10.15
CA LEU A 105 3.74 -6.04 9.38
C LEU A 105 4.95 -6.90 8.96
N LEU A 106 6.09 -6.28 8.63
CA LEU A 106 7.30 -7.01 8.29
C LEU A 106 7.92 -7.74 9.49
N VAL A 107 7.81 -7.17 10.69
CA VAL A 107 8.25 -7.82 11.94
C VAL A 107 7.33 -8.99 12.27
N GLU A 108 6.01 -8.83 12.15
CA GLU A 108 5.04 -9.91 12.38
C GLU A 108 5.22 -11.06 11.38
N ALA A 109 5.53 -10.72 10.12
CA ALA A 109 5.72 -11.69 9.05
C ALA A 109 7.11 -12.35 9.03
N ALA A 110 7.92 -12.20 10.08
CA ALA A 110 9.37 -12.45 10.15
C ALA A 110 9.91 -13.78 9.55
N SER A 111 9.06 -14.74 9.18
CA SER A 111 9.45 -16.00 8.55
C SER A 111 8.68 -16.35 7.25
N GLY A 112 7.72 -15.53 6.81
CA GLY A 112 6.76 -15.90 5.75
C GLY A 112 6.92 -15.18 4.41
N LEU A 113 7.60 -14.04 4.36
CA LEU A 113 7.73 -13.25 3.13
C LEU A 113 9.07 -13.52 2.42
N PRO A 114 9.09 -13.60 1.07
CA PRO A 114 10.33 -13.67 0.30
C PRO A 114 11.25 -12.51 0.65
N GLY A 115 12.56 -12.79 0.68
CA GLY A 115 13.60 -11.80 0.92
C GLY A 115 13.56 -10.64 -0.07
N ILE A 116 14.32 -9.58 0.24
CA ILE A 116 14.44 -8.41 -0.62
C ILE A 116 15.19 -8.79 -1.90
N LEU A 117 14.69 -8.35 -3.04
CA LEU A 117 15.39 -8.52 -4.32
C LEU A 117 16.62 -7.61 -4.39
N LYS A 118 17.71 -8.13 -4.95
CA LYS A 118 18.91 -7.36 -5.31
C LYS A 118 19.15 -7.52 -6.82
N PRO A 119 19.21 -6.44 -7.62
CA PRO A 119 19.09 -5.03 -7.24
C PRO A 119 17.67 -4.63 -6.77
N PRO A 120 17.51 -3.49 -6.06
CA PRO A 120 16.20 -3.03 -5.61
C PRO A 120 15.26 -2.79 -6.80
N PRO A 121 13.99 -3.19 -6.70
CA PRO A 121 13.00 -2.91 -7.75
C PRO A 121 12.76 -1.40 -7.91
N PRO A 122 12.19 -0.96 -9.05
CA PRO A 122 11.79 0.43 -9.24
C PRO A 122 10.87 0.93 -8.12
N GLY A 123 11.03 2.21 -7.75
CA GLY A 123 10.22 2.87 -6.73
C GLY A 123 8.73 3.05 -7.11
N ILE A 124 8.37 2.75 -8.36
CA ILE A 124 6.98 2.68 -8.85
C ILE A 124 6.70 1.28 -9.40
N SER A 125 5.56 0.70 -9.02
CA SER A 125 5.03 -0.52 -9.63
C SER A 125 3.55 -0.37 -9.97
N ILE A 126 3.08 -1.04 -11.03
CA ILE A 126 1.65 -1.14 -11.39
C ILE A 126 1.30 -2.62 -11.53
N ASN A 127 0.21 -3.04 -10.89
CA ASN A 127 -0.22 -4.43 -10.85
C ASN A 127 -1.75 -4.53 -10.94
N PRO A 128 -2.30 -5.64 -11.48
CA PRO A 128 -3.73 -5.90 -11.41
C PRO A 128 -4.18 -6.08 -9.96
N ALA A 129 -5.31 -5.49 -9.59
CA ALA A 129 -5.92 -5.72 -8.29
C ALA A 129 -6.68 -7.05 -8.28
N THR A 130 -6.42 -7.90 -7.29
CA THR A 130 -7.17 -9.15 -7.13
C THR A 130 -8.58 -8.87 -6.61
N PRO A 131 -9.55 -9.77 -6.81
CA PRO A 131 -10.89 -9.62 -6.26
C PRO A 131 -10.90 -9.40 -4.74
N GLU A 132 -10.03 -10.07 -4.00
CA GLU A 132 -9.94 -9.97 -2.55
C GLU A 132 -9.31 -8.64 -2.10
N MET A 133 -8.40 -8.08 -2.90
CA MET A 133 -7.88 -6.72 -2.67
C MET A 133 -9.01 -5.69 -2.85
N LEU A 134 -9.78 -5.81 -3.94
CA LEU A 134 -10.91 -4.92 -4.20
C LEU A 134 -12.00 -5.07 -3.14
N ASP A 135 -12.22 -6.27 -2.61
CA ASP A 135 -13.13 -6.50 -1.49
C ASP A 135 -12.68 -5.76 -0.21
N ALA A 136 -11.40 -5.86 0.15
CA ALA A 136 -10.85 -5.15 1.30
C ALA A 136 -10.97 -3.62 1.16
N VAL A 137 -10.69 -3.08 -0.03
CA VAL A 137 -10.87 -1.65 -0.34
C VAL A 137 -12.35 -1.24 -0.26
N ALA A 138 -13.27 -2.06 -0.79
CA ALA A 138 -14.70 -1.79 -0.71
C ALA A 138 -15.17 -1.72 0.76
N ARG A 139 -14.75 -2.67 1.59
CA ARG A 139 -15.06 -2.67 3.03
C ARG A 139 -14.49 -1.45 3.76
N LEU A 140 -13.27 -1.02 3.43
CA LEU A 140 -12.67 0.18 4.02
C LEU A 140 -13.47 1.43 3.65
N LEU A 141 -13.80 1.61 2.36
CA LEU A 141 -14.56 2.78 1.92
C LEU A 141 -16.01 2.79 2.38
N ALA A 142 -16.62 1.63 2.64
CA ALA A 142 -17.96 1.55 3.21
C ALA A 142 -18.03 2.18 4.62
N LEU A 143 -16.91 2.32 5.33
CA LEU A 143 -16.86 3.00 6.63
C LEU A 143 -17.11 4.51 6.54
N ILE A 144 -17.03 5.12 5.35
CA ILE A 144 -17.45 6.51 5.13
C ILE A 144 -18.93 6.71 5.48
N GLU A 145 -19.74 5.67 5.27
CA GLU A 145 -21.18 5.67 5.58
C GLU A 145 -21.46 5.11 7.00
N ARG A 146 -20.42 4.66 7.72
CA ARG A 146 -20.50 4.07 9.07
C ARG A 146 -19.44 4.66 10.01
N PRO A 147 -19.47 5.99 10.27
CA PRO A 147 -18.41 6.68 11.01
C PRO A 147 -18.23 6.18 12.45
N VAL A 148 -19.26 5.62 13.08
CA VAL A 148 -19.17 5.04 14.44
C VAL A 148 -18.26 3.81 14.48
N ASP A 149 -18.22 3.03 13.40
CA ASP A 149 -17.41 1.82 13.31
C ASP A 149 -15.98 2.09 12.84
N ALA A 150 -15.77 3.24 12.16
CA ALA A 150 -14.51 3.58 11.52
C ALA A 150 -13.28 3.54 12.46
N PRO A 151 -13.33 4.09 13.70
CA PRO A 151 -12.18 4.07 14.60
C PRO A 151 -11.69 2.65 14.96
N VAL A 152 -12.59 1.66 14.95
CA VAL A 152 -12.28 0.27 15.30
C VAL A 152 -11.93 -0.55 14.07
N LEU A 153 -12.70 -0.41 12.98
CA LEU A 153 -12.59 -1.29 11.82
C LEU A 153 -11.58 -0.79 10.78
N ALA A 154 -11.40 0.52 10.60
CA ALA A 154 -10.50 1.05 9.57
C ALA A 154 -9.05 0.56 9.74
N PRO A 155 -8.46 0.58 10.95
CA PRO A 155 -7.09 0.08 11.13
C PRO A 155 -6.92 -1.41 10.77
N LEU A 156 -7.95 -2.23 11.01
CA LEU A 156 -7.92 -3.66 10.67
C LEU A 156 -7.96 -3.88 9.15
N LEU A 157 -8.80 -3.11 8.45
CA LEU A 157 -8.94 -3.17 7.00
C LEU A 157 -7.72 -2.62 6.28
N GLU A 158 -7.13 -1.53 6.78
CA GLU A 158 -5.86 -1.01 6.28
C GLU A 158 -4.74 -2.06 6.40
N ARG A 159 -4.64 -2.72 7.56
CA ARG A 159 -3.68 -3.81 7.77
C ARG A 159 -3.89 -4.97 6.80
N GLU A 160 -5.13 -5.35 6.52
CA GLU A 160 -5.44 -6.36 5.51
C GLU A 160 -4.96 -5.95 4.11
N ILE A 161 -5.25 -4.71 3.69
CA ILE A 161 -4.82 -4.17 2.38
C ILE A 161 -3.30 -4.17 2.28
N LEU A 162 -2.61 -3.63 3.29
CA LEU A 162 -1.14 -3.58 3.33
C LEU A 162 -0.54 -4.99 3.28
N TRP A 163 -1.09 -5.94 4.02
CA TRP A 163 -0.63 -7.33 3.99
C TRP A 163 -0.74 -7.96 2.60
N ARG A 164 -1.88 -7.75 1.92
CA ARG A 164 -2.09 -8.24 0.55
C ARG A 164 -1.11 -7.63 -0.44
N VAL A 165 -0.79 -6.34 -0.30
CA VAL A 165 0.21 -5.67 -1.14
C VAL A 165 1.61 -6.23 -0.87
N LEU A 166 1.98 -6.38 0.41
CA LEU A 166 3.29 -6.90 0.84
C LEU A 166 3.53 -8.35 0.39
N SER A 167 2.48 -9.17 0.41
CA SER A 167 2.53 -10.59 0.01
C SER A 167 2.37 -10.79 -1.49
N GLY A 168 1.97 -9.75 -2.22
CA GLY A 168 1.70 -9.79 -3.65
C GLY A 168 2.86 -9.33 -4.53
N PRO A 169 2.59 -9.12 -5.84
CA PRO A 169 3.59 -8.71 -6.83
C PRO A 169 4.30 -7.38 -6.54
N ALA A 170 3.62 -6.45 -5.86
CA ALA A 170 4.18 -5.17 -5.46
C ALA A 170 5.02 -5.25 -4.17
N GLY A 171 5.02 -6.39 -3.49
CA GLY A 171 5.72 -6.61 -2.23
C GLY A 171 7.19 -6.18 -2.25
N PRO A 172 8.01 -6.56 -3.25
CA PRO A 172 9.39 -6.11 -3.35
C PRO A 172 9.57 -4.58 -3.35
N THR A 173 8.66 -3.83 -3.98
CA THR A 173 8.69 -2.36 -4.02
C THR A 173 8.28 -1.78 -2.67
N VAL A 174 7.17 -2.24 -2.09
CA VAL A 174 6.64 -1.70 -0.82
C VAL A 174 7.51 -2.06 0.39
N ARG A 175 8.21 -3.20 0.36
CA ARG A 175 9.16 -3.58 1.40
C ARG A 175 10.30 -2.58 1.58
N GLN A 176 10.60 -1.75 0.58
CA GLN A 176 11.62 -0.70 0.71
C GLN A 176 11.19 0.37 1.73
N ILE A 177 9.92 0.74 1.79
CA ILE A 177 9.40 1.82 2.66
C ILE A 177 9.72 1.54 4.12
N GLY A 178 9.44 0.31 4.60
CA GLY A 178 9.72 -0.08 5.99
C GLY A 178 11.22 -0.13 6.33
N LEU A 179 12.10 -0.12 5.33
CA LEU A 179 13.56 -0.17 5.49
C LEU A 179 14.21 1.22 5.41
N SER A 180 13.63 2.14 4.64
CA SER A 180 14.16 3.50 4.41
C SER A 180 14.14 4.37 5.67
N ASP A 181 13.06 4.29 6.46
CA ASP A 181 12.87 5.10 7.68
C ASP A 181 13.25 4.37 8.98
N SER A 182 13.68 3.11 8.87
CA SER A 182 13.92 2.30 10.05
C SER A 182 15.33 2.50 10.60
N SER A 183 15.50 3.66 11.25
CA SER A 183 16.31 3.78 12.48
C SER A 183 16.04 2.61 13.46
N LEU A 184 14.88 1.95 13.34
CA LEU A 184 14.46 0.75 14.05
C LEU A 184 14.91 -0.61 13.47
N THR A 185 15.34 -0.73 12.20
CA THR A 185 15.92 -2.02 11.72
C THR A 185 17.32 -2.23 12.28
N TYR A 186 18.02 -1.16 12.67
CA TYR A 186 19.27 -1.27 13.42
C TYR A 186 19.02 -1.84 14.83
N ILE A 187 17.96 -1.39 15.51
CA ILE A 187 17.62 -1.84 16.87
C ILE A 187 17.03 -3.26 16.85
N GLY A 188 16.16 -3.59 15.89
CA GLY A 188 15.57 -4.92 15.76
C GLY A 188 16.58 -6.01 15.37
N ARG A 189 17.54 -5.71 14.47
CA ARG A 189 18.66 -6.63 14.18
C ARG A 189 19.66 -6.70 15.33
N ALA A 190 19.96 -5.59 16.00
CA ALA A 190 20.85 -5.60 17.17
C ALA A 190 20.26 -6.44 18.32
N ILE A 191 18.96 -6.31 18.62
CA ILE A 191 18.29 -7.11 19.66
C ILE A 191 18.25 -8.59 19.25
N ARG A 192 18.00 -8.90 17.97
CA ARG A 192 18.01 -10.30 17.48
C ARG A 192 19.42 -10.93 17.44
N HIS A 193 20.48 -10.11 17.41
CA HIS A 193 21.88 -10.55 17.57
C HIS A 193 22.35 -10.58 19.03
N LEU A 194 21.67 -9.87 19.95
CA LEU A 194 22.02 -9.81 21.37
C LEU A 194 21.24 -10.79 22.25
N VAL A 195 20.27 -11.51 21.70
CA VAL A 195 19.68 -12.69 22.37
C VAL A 195 20.36 -13.93 21.80
N PRO A 196 21.37 -14.50 22.47
CA PRO A 196 21.91 -15.77 22.04
C PRO A 196 20.79 -16.80 22.21
N THR A 197 20.49 -17.52 21.12
CA THR A 197 19.80 -18.80 21.16
C THR A 197 20.55 -19.73 22.12
N HIS A 198 20.20 -19.70 23.40
CA HIS A 198 20.58 -20.74 24.36
C HIS A 198 19.69 -21.96 24.14
N SER A 199 19.76 -22.53 22.94
CA SER A 199 19.32 -23.88 22.69
C SER A 199 20.53 -24.81 22.84
N ASN A 200 20.54 -25.47 24.00
CA ASN A 200 21.11 -26.79 24.24
C ASN A 200 22.62 -26.90 24.57
N ARG A 201 22.92 -27.08 25.87
CA ARG A 201 23.92 -28.06 26.34
C ARG A 201 23.72 -28.34 27.83
N TYR A 202 22.83 -29.28 28.14
CA TYR A 202 22.96 -30.08 29.37
C TYR A 202 22.77 -31.55 29.04
N ARG A 203 23.85 -32.17 28.56
CA ARG A 203 23.97 -33.63 28.52
C ARG A 203 25.43 -34.05 28.45
N SER A 204 25.99 -34.41 29.60
CA SER A 204 26.68 -35.68 29.89
C SER A 204 27.30 -35.58 31.30
N ARG A 205 26.74 -36.20 32.35
CA ARG A 205 26.83 -37.64 32.71
C ARG A 205 28.21 -37.97 33.30
N ASN A 206 28.24 -38.40 34.56
CA ASN A 206 29.14 -39.47 35.04
C ASN A 206 28.56 -40.12 36.31
N TRP A 207 28.54 -41.45 36.30
CA TRP A 207 28.15 -42.37 37.35
C TRP A 207 29.42 -42.99 37.96
N HIS A 208 29.33 -43.32 39.27
CA HIS A 208 30.10 -44.32 40.04
C HIS A 208 31.61 -44.16 40.22
N SER A 209 32.04 -43.95 41.48
CA SER A 209 32.56 -45.01 42.38
C SER A 209 32.44 -44.57 43.83
#